data_AF-A0A5B6V223-F1
#
_entry.id   AF-A0A5B6V223-F1
#
_cell.length_a   1.000
_cell.length_b   1.000
_cell.length_c   1.000
_cell.angle_alpha   90.00
_cell.angle_beta   90.00
_cell.angle_gamma   90.00
#
_symmetry.space_group_name_H-M   'P 1'
#
loop_
_entity.id
_entity.type
_entity.pdbx_description
1 polymer ?
#
loop_
_entity_poly.entity_id
_entity_poly.type
_entity_poly.pdbx_seq_one_letter_code
_entity_poly.pdbx_strand_id
1 'polypeptide(L)'
;MFKQDGTLCSFSPCIEQVQRSCETLRSDFTDIWTFEILLRIYEIREWKMDHSKVNDGNSTACSPRKRRLPSSEASVGNNASSPTVMAWPSAET
;
A
#
# COMPACT_ATOMS: atom_id res chain seq x y z
N MET A 1 -7.65 -27.37 30.46
CA MET A 1 -8.91 -26.71 30.82
C MET A 1 -8.61 -25.23 30.98
N PHE A 2 -9.36 -24.33 30.33
CA PHE A 2 -9.16 -22.89 30.50
C PHE A 2 -9.44 -22.49 31.95
N LYS A 3 -8.76 -21.45 32.44
CA LYS A 3 -9.17 -20.79 33.68
C LYS A 3 -10.54 -20.11 33.44
N GLN A 4 -11.33 -19.97 34.50
CA GLN A 4 -12.55 -19.13 34.43
C GLN A 4 -12.18 -17.75 33.90
N ASP A 5 -12.99 -17.24 32.97
CA ASP A 5 -12.83 -15.95 32.29
C ASP A 5 -11.53 -15.79 31.50
N GLY A 6 -10.97 -16.90 31.02
CA GLY A 6 -9.80 -16.89 30.13
C GLY A 6 -10.13 -16.40 28.71
N THR A 7 -9.14 -15.79 28.05
CA THR A 7 -9.24 -15.40 26.64
C THR A 7 -8.74 -16.52 25.72
N LEU A 8 -9.40 -16.70 24.58
CA LEU A 8 -8.96 -17.57 23.50
C LEU A 8 -8.63 -16.73 22.25
N CYS A 9 -7.51 -17.03 21.60
CA CYS A 9 -7.18 -16.50 20.29
C CYS A 9 -6.88 -17.68 19.36
N SER A 10 -7.57 -17.73 18.21
CA SER A 10 -7.34 -18.73 17.16
C SER A 10 -6.86 -18.04 15.90
N PHE A 11 -5.77 -18.52 15.31
CA PHE A 11 -5.31 -18.09 13.99
C PHE A 11 -5.82 -19.06 12.93
N SER A 12 -6.37 -18.53 11.84
CA SER A 12 -6.89 -19.32 10.72
C SER A 12 -6.52 -18.65 9.40
N PRO A 13 -5.85 -19.36 8.47
CA PRO A 13 -5.49 -18.79 7.17
C PRO A 13 -6.67 -18.67 6.20
N CYS A 14 -7.74 -19.44 6.37
CA CYS A 14 -8.92 -19.41 5.50
C CYS A 14 -10.17 -18.92 6.24
N ILE A 15 -11.03 -18.18 5.55
CA ILE A 15 -12.25 -17.62 6.16
C ILE A 15 -13.24 -18.72 6.60
N GLU A 16 -13.28 -19.84 5.89
CA GLU A 16 -14.14 -20.98 6.22
C GLU A 16 -13.71 -21.65 7.53
N GLN A 17 -12.42 -21.59 7.87
CA GLN A 17 -11.92 -22.10 9.15
C GLN A 17 -12.36 -21.16 10.28
N VAL A 18 -12.26 -19.85 10.09
CA VAL A 18 -12.76 -18.85 11.06
C VAL A 18 -14.25 -19.08 11.33
N GLN A 19 -15.05 -19.26 10.28
CA GLN A 19 -16.50 -19.49 10.40
C GLN A 19 -16.81 -20.71 11.28
N ARG A 20 -16.17 -21.85 11.02
CA ARG A 20 -16.34 -23.08 11.80
C ARG A 20 -15.87 -22.92 13.25
N SER A 21 -14.75 -22.23 13.46
CA SER A 21 -14.25 -21.91 14.80
C SER A 21 -15.24 -21.05 15.58
N CYS A 22 -15.75 -19.96 14.99
CA CYS A 22 -16.74 -19.11 15.65
C CYS A 22 -18.04 -19.87 15.97
N GLU A 23 -18.50 -20.73 15.07
CA GLU A 23 -19.68 -21.57 15.31
C GLU A 23 -19.49 -22.52 16.50
N THR A 24 -18.31 -23.12 16.62
CA THR A 24 -17.95 -24.00 17.75
C THR A 24 -17.82 -23.23 19.06
N LEU A 25 -17.24 -22.02 19.03
CA LEU A 25 -16.96 -21.24 20.24
C LEU A 25 -18.22 -20.59 20.84
N ARG A 26 -19.29 -20.41 20.06
CA ARG A 26 -20.53 -19.79 20.53
C ARG A 26 -21.23 -20.53 21.68
N SER A 27 -20.93 -21.80 21.93
CA SER A 27 -21.50 -22.56 23.05
C SER A 27 -20.93 -22.16 24.41
N ASP A 28 -19.62 -21.86 24.46
CA ASP A 28 -18.87 -21.77 25.71
C ASP A 28 -18.17 -20.41 25.91
N PHE A 29 -18.09 -19.59 24.86
CA PHE A 29 -17.44 -18.28 24.88
C PHE A 29 -18.40 -17.15 24.50
N THR A 30 -18.14 -15.98 25.06
CA THR A 30 -18.82 -14.72 24.75
C THR A 30 -17.82 -13.76 24.09
N ASP A 31 -18.31 -12.63 23.55
CA ASP A 31 -17.48 -11.59 22.94
C ASP A 31 -16.50 -12.11 21.87
N ILE A 32 -17.02 -12.89 20.92
CA ILE A 32 -16.23 -13.47 19.84
C ILE A 32 -15.99 -12.41 18.75
N TRP A 33 -14.73 -12.09 18.49
CA TRP A 33 -14.30 -11.12 17.47
C TRP A 33 -13.30 -11.75 16.50
N THR A 34 -13.32 -11.31 15.24
CA THR A 34 -12.36 -11.68 14.21
C THR A 34 -11.61 -10.45 13.74
N PHE A 35 -10.29 -10.53 13.68
CA PHE A 35 -9.41 -9.46 13.20
C PHE A 35 -8.46 -9.98 12.13
N GLU A 36 -8.16 -9.12 11.16
CA GLU A 36 -7.05 -9.29 10.21
C GLU A 36 -6.12 -8.09 10.37
N ILE A 37 -4.82 -8.35 10.52
CA ILE A 37 -3.80 -7.31 10.69
C ILE A 37 -2.86 -7.36 9.49
N LEU A 38 -2.90 -6.33 8.65
CA LEU A 38 -2.06 -6.21 7.46
C LEU A 38 -0.89 -5.26 7.71
N LEU A 39 0.32 -5.81 7.87
CA LEU A 39 1.54 -5.01 7.94
C LEU A 39 1.97 -4.58 6.54
N ARG A 40 2.19 -3.27 6.32
CA ARG A 40 2.77 -2.74 5.08
C ARG A 40 4.11 -2.09 5.36
N ILE A 41 5.14 -2.57 4.69
CA ILE A 41 6.48 -1.98 4.74
C ILE A 41 6.59 -0.98 3.60
N TYR A 42 7.15 0.20 3.86
CA TYR A 42 7.38 1.23 2.85
C TYR A 42 8.86 1.53 2.72
N GLU A 43 9.32 1.62 1.48
CA GLU A 43 10.63 2.13 1.15
C GLU A 43 10.54 3.61 0.79
N ILE A 44 11.33 4.43 1.47
CA ILE A 44 11.42 5.87 1.24
C ILE A 44 12.53 6.13 0.23
N ARG A 45 12.19 6.73 -0.91
CA ARG A 45 13.15 7.08 -1.96
C ARG A 45 13.02 8.54 -2.34
N GLU A 46 14.16 9.18 -2.60
CA GLU A 46 14.19 10.50 -3.22
C GLU A 46 13.96 10.38 -4.72
N TRP A 47 13.00 11.13 -5.25
CA TRP A 47 12.70 11.23 -6.66
C TRP A 47 12.92 12.66 -7.15
N LYS A 48 13.60 12.81 -8.28
CA LYS A 48 13.71 14.09 -8.98
C LYS A 48 12.51 14.23 -9.89
N MET A 49 11.59 15.12 -9.52
CA MET A 49 10.46 15.47 -10.38
C MET A 49 10.97 16.44 -11.44
N ASP A 50 11.06 15.99 -12.69
CA ASP A 50 11.35 16.89 -13.80
C ASP A 50 10.14 17.80 -14.01
N HIS A 51 10.29 19.07 -13.64
CA HIS A 51 9.30 20.09 -13.97
C HIS A 51 9.30 20.29 -15.49
N SER A 52 8.43 19.59 -16.22
CA SER A 52 8.18 19.96 -17.62
C SER A 52 7.63 21.38 -17.63
N LYS A 53 8.41 22.34 -18.10
CA LYS A 53 7.90 23.70 -18.32
C LYS A 53 6.77 23.59 -19.34
N VAL A 54 5.53 23.72 -18.87
CA VAL A 54 4.38 23.97 -19.73
C VAL A 54 4.66 25.33 -20.36
N ASN A 55 5.09 25.32 -21.61
CA ASN A 55 5.17 26.53 -22.41
C ASN A 55 3.72 26.93 -22.72
N ASP A 56 3.29 28.06 -22.17
CA ASP A 56 2.00 28.68 -22.50
C ASP A 56 1.98 29.05 -23.98
N GLY A 57 1.42 28.15 -24.78
CA GLY A 57 1.42 28.26 -26.23
C GLY A 57 0.45 27.29 -26.89
N ASN A 58 -0.84 27.50 -26.65
CA ASN A 58 -1.96 27.19 -27.55
C ASN A 58 -1.94 25.84 -28.30
N SER A 59 -2.61 24.81 -27.78
CA SER A 59 -3.70 24.07 -28.47
C SER A 59 -4.04 22.71 -27.83
N THR A 60 -5.35 22.52 -27.61
CA THR A 60 -6.16 21.29 -27.69
C THR A 60 -5.69 19.97 -27.07
N ALA A 61 -6.43 19.57 -26.01
CA ALA A 61 -6.81 18.20 -25.61
C ALA A 61 -5.70 17.14 -25.47
N CYS A 62 -5.32 16.84 -24.22
CA CYS A 62 -4.49 15.69 -23.88
C CYS A 62 -5.34 14.41 -23.69
N SER A 63 -5.28 13.49 -24.66
CA SER A 63 -5.75 12.10 -24.50
C SER A 63 -4.83 11.31 -23.55
N PRO A 64 -5.30 10.24 -22.87
CA PRO A 64 -4.47 9.48 -21.94
C PRO A 64 -3.43 8.66 -22.71
N ARG A 65 -2.17 9.15 -22.77
CA ARG A 65 -1.07 8.45 -23.44
C ARG A 65 -0.28 7.59 -22.44
N LYS A 66 -0.25 6.30 -22.77
CA LYS A 66 0.53 5.21 -22.16
C LYS A 66 1.98 5.63 -21.90
N ARG A 67 2.47 5.31 -20.68
CA ARG A 67 3.82 5.55 -20.15
C ARG A 67 4.92 5.18 -21.16
N ARG A 68 5.66 6.17 -21.67
CA ARG A 68 6.92 5.95 -22.41
C ARG A 68 8.11 6.31 -21.50
N LEU A 69 9.12 5.44 -21.54
CA LEU A 69 10.42 5.63 -20.90
C LEU A 69 11.19 6.76 -21.64
N PRO A 70 11.72 7.78 -20.95
CA PRO A 70 12.51 8.83 -21.62
C PRO A 70 13.89 8.31 -22.04
N SER A 71 14.22 8.48 -23.33
CA SER A 71 15.57 8.29 -23.88
C SER A 71 16.46 9.47 -23.49
N SER A 72 17.70 9.18 -23.10
CA SER A 72 18.68 10.18 -22.65
C SER A 72 19.26 10.99 -23.80
N GLU A 73 18.86 12.25 -23.95
CA GLU A 73 19.67 13.27 -24.61
C GLU A 73 19.79 14.48 -23.70
N ALA A 74 21.03 14.85 -23.41
CA ALA A 74 21.41 15.81 -22.39
C ALA A 74 21.17 17.27 -22.84
N SER A 75 20.45 18.05 -22.03
CA SER A 75 20.47 19.51 -22.11
C SER A 75 20.83 20.09 -20.74
N VAL A 76 22.01 20.72 -20.68
CA VAL A 76 22.55 21.41 -19.51
C VAL A 76 21.69 22.63 -19.21
N GLY A 77 20.94 22.59 -18.12
CA GLY A 77 20.18 23.72 -17.58
C GLY A 77 20.02 23.56 -16.08
N ASN A 78 20.83 24.30 -15.32
CA ASN A 78 20.82 24.29 -13.85
C ASN A 78 19.50 24.86 -13.32
N ASN A 79 18.52 24.00 -13.08
CA ASN A 79 17.41 24.27 -12.17
C ASN A 79 17.54 23.27 -11.03
N ALA A 80 17.82 23.75 -9.81
CA ALA A 80 17.84 22.92 -8.62
C ALA A 80 16.40 22.45 -8.33
N SER A 81 16.00 21.33 -8.93
CA SER A 81 14.77 20.64 -8.57
C SER A 81 14.90 20.20 -7.11
N SER A 82 14.04 20.68 -6.23
CA SER A 82 13.97 20.18 -4.86
C SER A 82 13.71 18.67 -4.89
N PRO A 83 14.48 17.84 -4.16
CA PRO A 83 14.22 16.41 -4.11
C PRO A 83 12.83 16.18 -3.54
N THR A 84 12.00 15.45 -4.27
CA THR A 84 10.68 15.04 -3.77
C THR A 84 10.82 13.69 -3.11
N VAL A 85 10.52 13.60 -1.82
CA VAL A 85 10.54 12.33 -1.08
C VAL A 85 9.24 11.58 -1.38
N MET A 86 9.36 10.33 -1.85
CA MET A 86 8.23 9.46 -2.15
C MET A 86 8.35 8.17 -1.35
N ALA A 87 7.22 7.72 -0.77
CA ALA A 87 7.11 6.43 -0.11
C ALA A 87 6.44 5.42 -1.05
N TRP A 88 7.08 4.26 -1.25
CA TRP A 88 6.58 3.18 -2.10
C TRP A 88 6.35 1.94 -1.24
N PRO A 89 5.24 1.19 -1.43
CA PRO A 89 5.08 -0.11 -0.78
C PRO A 89 6.26 -1.00 -1.18
N SER A 90 6.97 -1.54 -0.19
CA SER A 90 8.00 -2.56 -0.43
C SER A 90 7.34 -3.79 -1.06
N ALA A 91 8.05 -4.44 -1.98
CA ALA A 91 7.62 -5.75 -2.46
C ALA A 91 7.57 -6.71 -1.26
N GLU A 92 6.48 -7.48 -1.16
CA GLU A 92 6.33 -8.51 -0.13
C GLU A 92 7.47 -9.54 -0.32
N THR A 93 8.32 -9.69 0.70
CA THR A 93 9.46 -10.64 0.74
C THR A 93 9.00 -12.07 0.95
#